data_AF-A0A935FRN7-F1
#
_entry.id   AF-A0A935FRN7-F1
#
_cell.length_a   1.000
_cell.length_b   1.000
_cell.length_c   1.000
_cell.angle_alpha   90.00
_cell.angle_beta   90.00
_cell.angle_gamma   90.00
#
_symmetry.space_group_name_H-M   'P 1'
#
loop_
_entity.id
_entity.type
_entity.pdbx_description
1 polymer ?
#
loop_
_entity_poly.entity_id
_entity_poly.type
_entity_poly.pdbx_seq_one_letter_code
_entity_poly.pdbx_strand_id
1 'polypeptide(L)' 'MKNLKTLLFVLLVLLNSSESLSQISIGWAARYNNQNFGYDVGLALTVDNNGNVYVTGNRLRKSDKKRFGCNQVFPG' A
#
# COMPACT_ATOMS: atom_id res chain seq x y z
N MET A 1 26.52 -40.18 23.21
CA MET A 1 26.98 -38.96 22.49
C MET A 1 26.54 -38.88 21.02
N LYS A 2 26.22 -39.99 20.32
CA LYS A 2 25.84 -39.95 18.90
C LYS A 2 24.51 -39.21 18.65
N ASN A 3 23.54 -39.34 19.56
CA ASN A 3 22.21 -38.73 19.43
C ASN A 3 22.14 -37.25 19.87
N LEU A 4 23.11 -36.79 20.66
CA LEU A 4 23.16 -35.40 21.16
C LEU A 4 23.59 -34.42 20.06
N LYS A 5 24.52 -34.84 19.21
CA LYS A 5 24.96 -34.06 18.04
C LYS A 5 23.82 -33.91 17.02
N THR A 6 23.03 -34.97 16.82
CA THR A 6 21.86 -34.94 15.95
C THR A 6 20.81 -33.95 16.47
N LEU A 7 20.57 -33.93 17.79
CA LEU A 7 19.59 -33.04 18.40
C LEU A 7 20.01 -31.57 18.31
N LEU A 8 21.30 -31.27 18.51
CA LEU A 8 21.86 -29.94 18.33
C LEU A 8 21.78 -29.44 16.88
N PHE A 9 22.00 -30.33 15.90
CA PHE A 9 21.91 -29.98 14.49
C PHE A 9 20.48 -29.63 14.07
N VAL A 10 19.48 -30.41 14.51
CA VAL A 10 18.06 -30.11 14.26
C VAL A 10 17.64 -28.80 14.90
N LEU A 11 18.07 -28.54 16.14
CA LEU A 11 17.79 -27.27 16.83
C LEU A 11 18.38 -26.06 16.10
N LEU A 12 19.58 -26.20 15.55
CA LEU A 12 20.26 -25.13 14.81
C LEU A 12 19.55 -24.81 13.49
N VAL A 13 19.01 -25.82 12.79
CA VAL A 13 18.18 -25.60 11.59
C VAL A 13 16.88 -24.88 11.92
N LEU A 14 16.23 -25.22 13.04
CA LEU A 14 14.98 -24.58 13.50
C LEU A 14 15.19 -23.14 14.00
N LEU A 15 16.40 -22.79 14.45
CA LEU A 15 16.73 -21.43 14.89
C LEU A 15 17.08 -20.49 13.70
N ASN A 16 17.30 -21.03 12.51
CA ASN A 16 17.63 -20.27 11.30
C ASN A 16 16.44 -20.09 10.34
N SER A 17 15.28 -20.68 10.63
CA SER A 17 14.05 -20.42 9.88
C SER A 17 13.45 -19.09 10.33
N SER A 18 14.04 -17.98 9.89
CA SER A 18 13.37 -16.68 9.95
C SER A 18 12.23 -16.70 8.95
N GLU A 19 11.00 -16.82 9.45
CA GLU A 19 9.78 -16.69 8.66
C GLU A 19 9.75 -15.29 8.03
N SER A 20 10.17 -15.18 6.77
CA SER A 20 9.97 -13.95 6.01
C SER A 20 8.48 -13.86 5.67
N LEU A 21 7.69 -13.26 6.55
CA LEU A 21 6.32 -12.84 6.26
C LEU A 21 6.35 -11.64 5.31
N SER A 22 6.86 -11.81 4.09
CA SER A 22 6.55 -10.86 3.03
C SER A 22 5.22 -11.27 2.40
N GLN A 23 4.14 -11.14 3.18
CA GLN A 23 2.89 -10.67 2.58
C GLN A 23 3.22 -9.31 1.95
N ILE A 24 2.71 -9.02 0.75
CA ILE A 24 2.98 -7.74 0.07
C ILE A 24 2.81 -6.60 1.11
N SER A 25 3.92 -5.96 1.49
CA SER A 25 3.88 -4.80 2.37
C SER A 25 3.47 -3.62 1.51
N ILE A 26 2.16 -3.51 1.30
CA ILE A 26 1.58 -2.44 0.51
C ILE A 26 1.57 -1.19 1.38
N GLY A 27 2.67 -0.43 1.36
CA GLY A 27 2.74 0.89 1.99
C GLY A 27 1.84 1.92 1.29
N TRP A 28 1.50 1.67 0.02
CA TRP A 28 0.74 2.57 -0.83
C TRP A 28 -0.35 1.84 -1.63
N ALA A 29 -1.48 1.59 -0.99
CA ALA A 29 -2.73 1.38 -1.70
C ALA A 29 -3.91 1.82 -0.84
N ALA A 30 -4.06 3.12 -0.64
CA ALA A 30 -5.37 3.67 -0.34
C ALA A 30 -6.24 3.52 -1.60
N ARG A 31 -6.87 2.35 -1.78
CA ARG A 31 -7.92 2.18 -2.79
C ARG A 31 -9.09 3.08 -2.39
N TYR A 32 -9.17 4.24 -3.03
CA TYR A 32 -10.36 5.08 -2.98
C TYR A 32 -11.47 4.42 -3.79
N ASN A 33 -12.05 3.34 -3.27
CA ASN A 33 -13.25 2.71 -3.82
C ASN A 33 -14.47 3.48 -3.33
N ASN A 34 -14.62 4.72 -3.79
CA ASN A 34 -15.84 5.46 -3.55
C ASN A 34 -16.89 4.97 -4.54
N GLN A 35 -17.77 4.11 -4.03
CA GLN A 35 -18.90 3.40 -4.65
C GLN A 35 -19.83 4.18 -5.61
N ASN A 36 -19.54 5.43 -5.96
CA ASN A 36 -20.30 6.15 -6.98
C ASN A 36 -19.63 6.00 -8.36
N PHE A 37 -20.41 5.48 -9.30
CA PHE A 37 -20.16 5.26 -10.72
C PHE A 37 -19.76 6.54 -11.50
N GLY A 38 -18.66 7.18 -11.12
CA GLY A 38 -18.08 8.34 -11.80
C GLY A 38 -16.61 8.09 -12.14
N TYR A 39 -16.11 8.77 -13.18
CA TYR A 39 -14.69 8.76 -13.51
C TYR A 39 -13.98 9.82 -12.67
N ASP A 40 -12.93 9.42 -11.97
CA ASP A 40 -12.02 10.34 -11.30
C ASP A 40 -10.86 10.68 -12.24
N VAL A 41 -10.63 11.97 -12.49
CA VAL A 41 -9.60 12.48 -13.40
C VAL A 41 -8.60 13.29 -12.59
N GLY A 42 -7.36 12.80 -12.50
CA GLY A 42 -6.25 13.57 -11.93
C GLY A 42 -5.88 14.76 -12.84
N LEU A 43 -5.71 15.93 -12.25
CA LEU A 43 -5.31 17.17 -12.93
C LEU A 43 -3.88 17.59 -12.61
N ALA A 44 -3.44 17.43 -11.35
CA ALA A 44 -2.09 17.78 -10.93
C ALA A 44 -1.65 16.96 -9.72
N LEU A 45 -0.33 16.84 -9.53
CA LEU A 45 0.26 16.23 -8.35
C LEU A 45 1.47 17.04 -7.85
N THR A 46 1.70 17.05 -6.54
CA THR A 46 2.91 17.62 -5.92
C THR A 46 3.32 16.78 -4.71
N VAL A 47 4.57 16.92 -4.28
CA VAL A 47 5.16 16.19 -3.15
C VAL A 47 5.79 17.21 -2.20
N ASP A 48 5.52 17.10 -0.89
CA ASP A 48 6.16 17.95 0.11
C ASP A 48 7.51 17.38 0.60
N ASN A 49 8.23 18.15 1.42
CA ASN A 49 9.53 17.74 1.96
C ASN A 49 9.46 16.54 2.92
N ASN A 50 8.26 16.19 3.39
CA ASN A 50 8.02 15.06 4.26
C ASN A 50 7.66 13.79 3.46
N GLY A 51 7.60 13.88 2.13
CA GLY A 51 7.24 12.78 1.25
C GLY A 51 5.73 12.60 1.07
N ASN A 52 4.89 13.50 1.59
CA ASN A 52 3.45 13.43 1.37
C ASN A 52 3.13 13.82 -0.08
N VAL A 53 2.31 13.02 -0.74
CA VAL A 53 1.86 13.24 -2.11
C VAL A 53 0.46 13.84 -2.12
N TYR A 54 0.29 14.95 -2.83
CA TYR A 54 -0.98 15.65 -2.99
C TYR A 54 -1.43 15.52 -4.43
N VAL A 55 -2.62 14.96 -4.66
CA VAL A 55 -3.23 14.83 -6.00
C VAL A 55 -4.50 15.65 -6.02
N THR A 56 -4.65 16.50 -7.04
CA THR A 56 -5.88 17.27 -7.28
C THR A 56 -6.50 16.82 -8.59
N GLY A 57 -7.83 16.81 -8.66
CA GLY A 57 -8.54 16.24 -9.79
C GLY A 57 -10.00 16.68 -9.84
N ASN A 58 -10.70 16.20 -10.86
CA ASN A 58 -12.15 16.33 -10.97
C ASN A 58 -12.81 14.96 -10.96
N ARG A 59 -13.95 14.87 -10.29
CA ARG A 59 -14.90 13.77 -10.46
C ARG A 59 -15.95 14.13 -11.48
N LEU A 60 -16.16 13.22 -12.44
CA LEU A 60 -17.25 13.28 -13.41
C LEU A 60 -18.33 12.28 -13.00
N ARG A 61 -19.55 12.75 -12.70
CA ARG A 61 -20.71 11.87 -12.53
C ARG A 61 -21.29 11.55 -13.91
N LYS A 62 -21.64 10.29 -14.15
CA LYS A 62 -22.21 9.85 -15.43
C LYS A 62 -23.51 10.59 -15.80
N SER A 63 -24.28 11.04 -14.80
CA SER A 63 -25.54 11.76 -14.96
C SER A 63 -25.39 13.28 -15.08
N ASP A 64 -24.29 13.86 -14.60
CA ASP A 64 -24.17 15.32 -14.44
C ASP A 64 -22.94 15.82 -15.21
N LYS A 65 -23.11 16.75 -16.15
CA LYS A 65 -22.00 17.45 -16.85
C LYS A 65 -21.20 18.41 -15.93
N LYS A 66 -21.28 18.24 -14.61
CA LYS A 66 -20.65 19.12 -13.62
C LYS A 66 -19.35 18.50 -13.12
N ARG A 67 -18.27 19.26 -13.17
CA ARG A 67 -16.96 18.87 -12.62
C ARG A 67 -16.94 19.19 -11.12
N PHE A 68 -16.65 18.21 -10.29
CA PHE A 68 -16.48 18.41 -8.85
C PHE A 68 -14.99 18.26 -8.50
N GLY A 69 -14.39 19.30 -7.92
CA GLY A 69 -12.99 19.23 -7.49
C GLY A 69 -12.78 18.24 -6.34
N CYS A 70 -11.72 17.44 -6.42
CA CYS A 70 -11.28 16.54 -5.36
C CYS A 70 -9.78 16.70 -5.10
N ASN A 71 -9.40 16.65 -3.82
CA ASN A 71 -8.00 16.67 -3.38
C ASN A 71 -7.75 15.42 -2.53
N GLN A 72 -6.68 14.69 -2.83
CA GLN A 72 -6.27 13.49 -2.10
C GLN A 72 -4.85 13.68 -1.59
N VAL A 73 -4.65 13.34 -0.32
CA VAL A 73 -3.34 13.36 0.33
C VAL A 73 -2.95 11.93 0.69
N PHE A 74 -1.71 11.61 0.38
CA PHE A 74 -1.09 10.31 0.47
C PHE A 74 0.12 10.49 1.41
N PRO A 75 0.10 9.94 2.63
CA PRO A 75 1.15 10.14 3.62
C PRO A 75 2.39 9.25 3.38
N GLY A 76 3.57 9.88 3.42
CA GLY A 76 4.90 9.28 3.18
C GLY A 76 5.32 8.17 4.13
#